data_AF-A0A1V5SHR7-F1
#
_entry.id   AF-A0A1V5SHR7-F1
#
_cell.length_a   1.000
_cell.length_b   1.000
_cell.length_c   1.000
_cell.angle_alpha   90.00
_cell.angle_beta   90.00
_cell.angle_gamma   90.00
#
_symmetry.space_group_name_H-M   'P 1'
#
loop_
_entity.id
_entity.type
_entity.pdbx_description
1 polymer ?
#
loop_
_entity_poly.entity_id
_entity_poly.type
_entity_poly.pdbx_seq_one_letter_code
_entity_poly.pdbx_strand_id
1 'polypeptide(L)'
;MVKLADAMITSQGQVSIPKKVREMLRLQKGSRVDFLDDGKGRVYIQEAETPVEFTEAEWKQFLAKTQSEPVTRVKGRSEALRHIDKLMKK
;
A
#
# COMPACT_ATOMS: atom_id res chain seq x y z
N MET A 1 -1.17 -7.38 22.33
CA MET A 1 -1.05 -8.15 21.07
C MET A 1 -2.26 -9.07 20.97
N VAL A 2 -2.89 -9.18 19.80
CA VAL A 2 -4.05 -10.08 19.60
C VAL A 2 -3.66 -11.14 18.59
N LYS A 3 -3.87 -12.43 18.91
CA LYS A 3 -3.63 -13.53 17.97
C LYS A 3 -4.69 -13.48 16.87
N LEU A 4 -4.26 -13.34 15.62
CA LEU A 4 -5.17 -13.32 14.46
C LEU A 4 -5.42 -14.71 13.88
N ALA A 5 -4.37 -15.54 13.85
CA ALA A 5 -4.37 -16.92 13.37
C ALA A 5 -3.05 -17.60 13.80
N ASP A 6 -2.94 -18.91 13.61
CA ASP A 6 -1.70 -19.68 13.60
C ASP A 6 -1.47 -20.35 12.24
N ALA A 7 -0.23 -20.77 12.02
CA ALA A 7 0.20 -21.46 10.81
C ALA A 7 1.31 -22.44 11.16
N MET A 8 1.43 -23.50 10.36
CA MET A 8 2.49 -24.50 10.51
C MET A 8 3.64 -24.21 9.54
N ILE A 9 4.86 -24.49 9.98
CA ILE A 9 6.04 -24.46 9.11
C ILE A 9 6.07 -25.76 8.30
N THR A 10 6.19 -25.66 6.98
CA THR A 10 6.34 -26.83 6.11
C THR A 10 7.72 -27.47 6.26
N SER A 11 7.91 -28.67 5.71
CA SER A 11 9.23 -29.33 5.68
C SER A 11 10.32 -28.49 5.00
N GLN A 12 9.94 -27.53 4.15
CA GLN A 12 10.85 -26.63 3.46
C GLN A 12 11.09 -25.30 4.22
N GLY A 13 10.61 -25.19 5.46
CA GLY A 13 10.78 -23.97 6.26
C GLY A 13 9.84 -22.83 5.88
N GLN A 14 8.81 -23.08 5.06
CA GLN A 14 7.86 -22.04 4.64
C GLN A 14 6.70 -21.95 5.63
N VAL A 15 6.18 -20.74 5.86
CA VAL A 15 4.93 -20.52 6.59
C VAL A 15 3.88 -19.94 5.65
N SER A 16 2.67 -20.50 5.69
CA SER A 16 1.55 -19.96 4.92
C SER A 16 0.95 -18.75 5.66
N ILE A 17 0.79 -17.62 4.97
CA ILE A 17 0.07 -16.45 5.54
C ILE A 17 -1.44 -16.73 5.48
N PRO A 18 -2.15 -16.84 6.63
CA PRO A 18 -3.59 -17.14 6.63
C PRO A 18 -4.41 -16.05 5.95
N LYS A 19 -5.55 -16.42 5.36
CA LYS A 19 -6.40 -15.51 4.55
C LYS A 19 -6.68 -14.17 5.24
N LYS A 20 -7.08 -14.21 6.51
CA LYS A 20 -7.38 -13.02 7.32
C LYS A 20 -6.17 -12.06 7.45
N VAL A 21 -4.97 -12.62 7.56
CA VAL A 21 -3.73 -11.83 7.66
C VAL A 21 -3.37 -11.24 6.28
N ARG A 22 -3.53 -12.01 5.20
CA ARG A 22 -3.33 -11.50 3.82
C ARG A 22 -4.24 -10.33 3.50
N GLU A 23 -5.52 -10.44 3.83
CA GLU A 23 -6.50 -9.37 3.60
C GLU A 23 -6.16 -8.10 4.39
N MET A 24 -5.76 -8.25 5.65
CA MET A 24 -5.34 -7.13 6.50
C MET A 24 -4.11 -6.41 5.96
N LEU A 25 -3.14 -7.16 5.42
CA LEU A 25 -1.92 -6.64 4.81
C LEU A 25 -2.08 -6.34 3.31
N ARG A 26 -3.27 -6.53 2.74
CA ARG A 26 -3.59 -6.34 1.30
C ARG A 26 -2.70 -7.14 0.34
N LEU A 27 -2.13 -8.25 0.80
CA LEU A 27 -1.23 -9.10 0.00
C LEU A 27 -2.02 -9.91 -1.03
N GLN A 28 -1.51 -9.92 -2.26
CA GLN A 28 -2.01 -10.72 -3.38
C GLN A 28 -0.98 -11.78 -3.78
N LYS A 29 -1.38 -12.70 -4.66
CA LYS A 29 -0.43 -13.63 -5.28
C LYS A 29 0.63 -12.83 -6.04
N GLY A 30 1.90 -13.05 -5.73
CA GLY A 30 3.02 -12.33 -6.34
C GLY A 30 3.46 -11.07 -5.59
N SER A 31 2.75 -10.64 -4.54
CA SER A 31 3.21 -9.57 -3.66
C SER A 31 4.54 -9.94 -3.00
N ARG A 32 5.48 -8.99 -2.95
CA ARG A 32 6.69 -9.10 -2.14
C ARG A 32 6.41 -8.60 -0.72
N VAL A 33 7.08 -9.22 0.24
CA VAL A 33 7.01 -8.85 1.66
C VAL A 33 8.41 -8.73 2.22
N ASP A 34 8.57 -7.80 3.15
CA ASP A 34 9.80 -7.63 3.93
C ASP A 34 9.63 -8.25 5.31
N PHE A 35 10.69 -8.89 5.80
CA PHE A 35 10.78 -9.39 7.17
C PHE A 35 11.66 -8.44 7.98
N LEU A 36 11.11 -7.89 9.05
CA LEU A 36 11.77 -6.91 9.90
C LEU A 36 11.93 -7.46 11.31
N ASP A 37 13.14 -7.37 11.85
CA ASP A 37 13.44 -7.69 13.26
C ASP A 37 13.26 -6.43 14.12
N ASP A 38 12.61 -6.55 15.27
CA ASP A 38 12.46 -5.43 16.22
C ASP A 38 13.54 -5.35 17.31
N GLY A 39 14.54 -6.23 17.25
CA GLY A 39 15.62 -6.38 18.22
C GLY A 39 15.18 -7.07 19.51
N LYS A 40 13.93 -7.54 19.62
CA LYS A 40 13.36 -8.19 20.81
C LYS A 40 12.95 -9.64 20.53
N GLY A 41 13.47 -10.21 19.45
CA GLY A 41 13.18 -11.56 19.00
C GLY A 41 11.79 -11.71 18.36
N ARG A 42 11.18 -10.61 17.92
CA ARG A 42 9.93 -10.65 17.14
C ARG A 42 10.22 -10.22 15.71
N VAL A 43 9.70 -10.99 14.77
CA VAL A 43 9.77 -10.67 13.34
C VAL A 43 8.41 -10.19 12.87
N TYR A 44 8.43 -9.08 12.13
CA TYR A 44 7.27 -8.45 11.53
C TYR A 44 7.30 -8.69 10.03
N ILE A 45 6.11 -8.79 9.44
CA ILE A 45 5.94 -8.82 7.99
C ILE A 45 5.24 -7.54 7.55
N GLN A 46 5.72 -6.94 6.47
CA GLN A 46 5.06 -5.82 5.80
C GLN A 46 5.09 -6.03 4.28
N GLU A 47 4.21 -5.33 3.56
CA GLU A 47 4.33 -5.24 2.10
C GLU A 47 5.67 -4.58 1.75
N ALA A 48 6.41 -5.18 0.82
CA ALA A 48 7.69 -4.61 0.41
C ALA A 48 7.44 -3.32 -0.37
N GLU A 49 8.11 -2.24 0.02
CA GLU A 49 8.04 -0.99 -0.73
C GLU A 49 8.61 -1.26 -2.11
N THR A 50 7.77 -1.09 -3.14
CA THR A 50 8.28 -1.06 -4.51
C THR A 50 8.80 0.37 -4.72
N PRO A 51 10.10 0.56 -4.98
CA PRO A 51 10.60 1.88 -5.33
C PRO A 51 9.82 2.37 -6.53
N VAL A 52 9.06 3.45 -6.36
CA VAL A 52 8.42 4.12 -7.50
C VAL A 52 9.50 4.97 -8.14
N GLU A 53 10.30 4.34 -9.00
CA GLU A 53 11.20 5.07 -9.88
C GLU A 53 10.37 5.71 -10.98
N PHE A 54 9.92 6.95 -10.76
CA PHE A 54 9.37 7.75 -11.84
C PHE A 54 10.51 8.07 -12.81
N THR A 55 10.32 7.73 -14.08
CA THR A 55 11.19 8.25 -15.13
C THR A 55 11.04 9.77 -15.23
N GLU A 56 12.08 10.47 -15.71
CA GLU A 56 12.01 11.92 -15.92
C GLU A 56 10.85 12.32 -16.85
N ALA A 57 10.50 11.45 -17.80
CA ALA A 57 9.38 11.63 -18.72
C ALA A 57 8.01 11.53 -18.01
N GLU A 58 7.82 10.52 -17.16
CA GLU A 58 6.60 10.37 -16.35
C GLU A 58 6.44 11.53 -15.37
N TRP A 59 7.55 11.99 -14.78
CA TRP A 59 7.56 13.14 -13.89
C TRP A 59 7.19 14.44 -14.61
N LYS A 60 7.76 14.69 -15.80
CA LYS A 60 7.39 15.84 -16.64
C LYS A 60 5.91 15.78 -17.05
N GLN A 61 5.39 14.59 -17.38
CA GLN A 61 3.98 14.41 -17.73
C GLN A 61 3.05 14.66 -16.52
N PHE A 62 3.43 14.20 -15.34
CA PHE A 62 2.72 14.48 -14.09
C PHE A 62 2.70 15.98 -13.77
N LEU A 63 3.85 16.66 -13.90
CA LEU A 63 3.95 18.10 -13.69
C LEU A 63 3.15 18.89 -14.72
N ALA A 64 3.15 18.48 -15.99
CA ALA A 64 2.35 19.13 -17.03
C ALA A 64 0.84 19.02 -16.72
N LYS A 65 0.37 17.83 -16.30
CA LYS A 65 -1.03 17.63 -15.90
C LYS A 65 -1.41 18.49 -14.68
N THR A 66 -0.57 18.52 -13.65
CA THR A 66 -0.83 19.28 -12.43
C THR A 66 -0.72 20.81 -12.62
N GLN A 67 0.12 21.28 -13.55
CA GLN A 67 0.16 22.71 -13.93
C GLN A 67 -1.06 23.13 -14.76
N SER A 68 -1.66 22.22 -15.53
CA SER A 68 -2.84 22.50 -16.35
C SER A 68 -4.16 22.48 -15.57
N GLU A 69 -4.18 21.95 -14.34
CA GLU A 69 -5.37 21.96 -13.49
C GLU A 69 -5.45 23.28 -12.71
N PRO A 70 -6.53 24.07 -12.85
CA PRO A 70 -6.73 25.23 -11.99
C PRO A 70 -6.84 24.74 -10.56
N VAL A 71 -5.98 25.24 -9.67
CA VAL A 71 -6.00 24.92 -8.23
C VAL A 71 -7.38 25.24 -7.69
N THR A 72 -8.20 24.20 -7.54
CA THR A 72 -9.56 24.34 -7.02
C THR A 72 -9.44 24.36 -5.50
N ARG A 73 -9.31 25.55 -4.93
CA ARG A 73 -9.38 25.73 -3.47
C ARG A 73 -10.81 25.51 -3.01
N VAL A 74 -11.08 24.33 -2.47
CA VAL A 74 -12.34 24.01 -1.79
C VAL A 74 -12.28 24.44 -0.31
N LYS A 75 -13.41 24.85 0.25
CA LYS A 75 -13.52 25.25 1.65
C LYS A 75 -13.72 24.02 2.53
N GLY A 76 -12.62 23.28 2.74
CA GLY A 76 -12.53 22.25 3.76
C GLY A 76 -12.73 20.81 3.29
N ARG A 77 -12.51 19.87 4.21
CA ARG A 77 -12.35 18.43 3.96
C ARG A 77 -13.57 17.78 3.28
N SER A 78 -14.78 18.15 3.69
CA SER A 78 -16.02 17.56 3.16
C SER A 78 -16.26 17.92 1.70
N GLU A 79 -15.90 19.14 1.29
CA GLU A 79 -16.03 19.62 -0.08
C GLU A 79 -14.94 19.01 -0.98
N ALA A 80 -13.73 18.84 -0.45
CA ALA A 80 -12.65 18.11 -1.12
C ALA A 80 -13.03 16.66 -1.46
N LEU A 81 -13.59 15.94 -0.49
CA LEU A 81 -14.01 14.55 -0.69
C LEU A 81 -15.11 14.41 -1.74
N ARG A 82 -16.06 15.36 -1.79
CA ARG A 82 -17.10 15.40 -2.83
C ARG A 82 -16.54 15.71 -4.22
N HIS A 83 -15.55 16.59 -4.29
CA HIS A 83 -14.88 16.93 -5.54
C HIS A 83 -14.10 15.71 -6.09
N ILE A 84 -13.38 15.00 -5.22
CA ILE A 84 -12.65 13.78 -5.57
C ILE A 84 -13.61 12.64 -5.99
N ASP A 85 -14.72 12.43 -5.29
CA ASP A 85 -15.73 11.40 -5.65
C ASP A 85 -16.36 11.66 -7.02
N LYS A 86 -16.58 12.93 -7.39
CA LYS A 86 -17.04 13.31 -8.74
C LYS A 86 -16.00 13.05 -9.83
N LEU A 87 -14.72 13.20 -9.52
CA LEU A 87 -13.63 12.97 -10.48
C LEU A 87 -13.38 11.48 -10.73
N MET A 88 -13.61 10.62 -9.73
CA MET A 88 -13.34 9.17 -9.84
C MET A 88 -14.53 8.35 -10.37
N LYS A 89 -15.73 8.92 -10.46
CA LYS A 89 -16.86 8.31 -11.17
C LYS A 89 -16.76 8.61 -12.66
N LYS A 90 -16.03 7.78 -13.38
CA LYS A 90 -16.03 7.73 -14.85
C LYS A 90 -16.54 6.37 -15.30
#